data_AF-A0A096FJA9-F1
#
_entry.id   AF-A0A096FJA9-F1
#
_cell.length_a   1.000
_cell.length_b   1.000
_cell.length_c   1.000
_cell.angle_alpha   90.00
_cell.angle_beta   90.00
_cell.angle_gamma   90.00
#
_symmetry.space_group_name_H-M   'P 1'
#
loop_
_entity.id
_entity.type
_entity.pdbx_description
1 polymer ?
#
loop_
_entity_poly.entity_id
_entity_poly.type
_entity_poly.pdbx_seq_one_letter_code
_entity_poly.pdbx_strand_id
1 'polypeptide(L)'
;MNTIVCNTLSGAVSEYTRHDFDSVTAMHCAGVDGLFAFGGDNDAGLPITTELRLPATLRENTLKQQIAMVYLSMRGQGEARFTVFGPGQSWSYPFPLRVSDQTRCPVGKGIRENYLGFGLSTPNGQAFTLDRVEVMSVKSKTRRV
;
A
#
# COMPACT_ATOMS: atom_id res chain seq x y z
N MET A 1 -17.91 -1.27 -19.61
CA MET A 1 -18.57 -0.07 -19.00
C MET A 1 -18.57 -0.35 -17.52
N ASN A 2 -18.00 0.51 -16.67
CA ASN A 2 -17.86 0.18 -15.24
C ASN A 2 -19.23 -0.18 -14.62
N THR A 3 -19.31 -1.33 -13.95
CA THR A 3 -20.52 -1.72 -13.22
C THR A 3 -20.51 -1.05 -11.86
N ILE A 4 -21.57 -0.31 -11.53
CA ILE A 4 -21.75 0.32 -10.23
C ILE A 4 -22.85 -0.42 -9.47
N VAL A 5 -22.53 -0.91 -8.28
CA VAL A 5 -23.48 -1.60 -7.39
C VAL A 5 -23.68 -0.76 -6.15
N CYS A 6 -24.94 -0.41 -5.85
CA CYS A 6 -25.33 0.26 -4.62
C CYS A 6 -26.02 -0.74 -3.69
N ASN A 7 -25.47 -0.93 -2.50
CA ASN A 7 -26.14 -1.67 -1.44
C ASN A 7 -27.23 -0.79 -0.81
N THR A 8 -28.49 -1.07 -1.13
CA THR A 8 -29.64 -0.27 -0.70
C THR A 8 -29.94 -0.31 0.80
N LEU A 9 -29.34 -1.24 1.55
CA LEU A 9 -29.48 -1.33 3.01
C LEU A 9 -28.49 -0.44 3.76
N SER A 10 -27.26 -0.31 3.25
CA SER A 10 -26.17 0.44 3.90
C SER A 10 -25.81 1.74 3.22
N GLY A 11 -26.24 1.94 1.97
CA GLY A 11 -25.81 3.04 1.11
C GLY A 11 -24.37 2.89 0.58
N ALA A 12 -23.70 1.77 0.84
CA ALA A 12 -22.36 1.52 0.31
C ALA A 12 -22.41 1.36 -1.22
N VAL A 13 -21.50 2.05 -1.91
CA VAL A 13 -21.37 1.99 -3.37
C VAL A 13 -20.05 1.33 -3.72
N SER A 14 -20.11 0.36 -4.62
CA SER A 14 -18.94 -0.32 -5.19
C SER A 14 -18.92 -0.10 -6.70
N GLU A 15 -17.76 0.26 -7.23
CA GLU A 15 -17.52 0.39 -8.66
C GLU A 15 -16.56 -0.71 -9.10
N TYR A 16 -16.98 -1.50 -10.09
CA TYR A 16 -16.19 -2.55 -10.72
C TYR A 16 -15.72 -2.04 -12.07
N THR A 17 -14.40 -1.95 -12.23
CA THR A 17 -13.77 -1.37 -13.43
C THR A 17 -13.27 -2.42 -14.42
N ARG A 18 -13.15 -3.68 -13.99
CA ARG A 18 -12.59 -4.78 -14.79
C ARG A 18 -13.63 -5.76 -15.31
N HIS A 19 -14.74 -5.89 -14.59
CA HIS A 19 -15.79 -6.85 -14.91
C HIS A 19 -17.10 -6.10 -15.13
N ASP A 20 -17.70 -6.33 -16.29
CA ASP A 20 -19.00 -5.77 -16.67
C ASP A 20 -20.11 -6.71 -16.16
N PHE A 21 -20.35 -6.74 -14.85
CA PHE A 21 -21.41 -7.57 -14.26
C PHE A 21 -22.81 -7.01 -14.59
N ASP A 22 -23.74 -7.90 -14.94
CA ASP A 22 -25.14 -7.57 -15.22
C ASP A 22 -26.10 -8.02 -14.09
N SER A 23 -25.63 -8.90 -13.21
CA SER A 23 -26.42 -9.50 -12.15
C SER A 23 -25.57 -9.77 -10.91
N VAL A 24 -26.15 -9.50 -9.74
CA VAL A 24 -25.43 -9.48 -8.46
C VAL A 24 -26.32 -10.06 -7.35
N THR A 25 -25.73 -10.90 -6.52
CA THR A 25 -26.32 -11.45 -5.29
C THR A 25 -25.38 -11.15 -4.11
N ALA A 26 -25.72 -11.60 -2.90
CA ALA A 26 -24.83 -11.40 -1.74
C ALA A 26 -23.46 -12.07 -1.88
N MET A 27 -23.37 -13.18 -2.64
CA MET A 27 -22.17 -14.03 -2.69
C MET A 27 -21.59 -14.19 -4.10
N HIS A 28 -22.31 -13.78 -5.14
CA HIS A 28 -21.89 -13.99 -6.53
C HIS A 28 -22.34 -12.84 -7.43
N CYS A 29 -21.61 -12.64 -8.52
CA CYS A 29 -22.00 -11.82 -9.65
C CYS A 29 -21.84 -12.61 -10.95
N ALA A 30 -22.65 -12.29 -11.95
CA ALA A 30 -22.53 -12.85 -13.29
C ALA A 30 -22.44 -11.74 -14.34
N GLY A 31 -21.86 -12.11 -15.47
CA GLY A 31 -21.76 -11.31 -16.68
C GLY A 31 -21.40 -12.19 -17.88
N VAL A 32 -21.05 -11.57 -19.00
CA VAL A 32 -20.72 -12.27 -20.25
C VAL A 32 -19.56 -13.26 -20.10
N ASP A 33 -18.61 -12.96 -19.23
CA ASP A 33 -17.40 -13.77 -19.01
C ASP A 33 -17.62 -14.93 -18.02
N GLY A 34 -18.80 -15.02 -17.39
CA GLY A 34 -19.18 -16.13 -16.53
C GLY A 34 -19.73 -15.72 -15.17
N LEU A 35 -19.71 -16.69 -14.24
CA LEU A 35 -20.15 -16.54 -12.86
C LEU A 35 -18.93 -16.41 -11.94
N PHE A 36 -18.92 -15.38 -11.11
CA PHE A 36 -17.85 -15.05 -10.19
C PHE A 36 -18.38 -15.06 -8.75
N ALA A 37 -17.57 -15.56 -7.81
CA ALA A 37 -17.88 -15.49 -6.39
C ALA A 37 -17.28 -14.21 -5.79
N PHE A 38 -18.01 -13.56 -4.88
CA PHE A 38 -17.46 -12.50 -4.05
C PHE A 38 -16.61 -13.08 -2.94
N GLY A 39 -15.41 -12.53 -2.76
CA GLY A 39 -14.41 -12.98 -1.80
C GLY A 39 -13.25 -13.71 -2.47
N GLY A 40 -12.51 -14.49 -1.66
CA GLY A 40 -11.30 -15.19 -2.11
C GLY A 40 -10.04 -14.32 -2.08
N ASP A 41 -8.92 -14.93 -2.46
CA ASP A 41 -7.58 -14.33 -2.36
C ASP A 41 -7.11 -13.64 -3.66
N ASN A 42 -7.86 -13.79 -4.75
CA ASN A 42 -7.54 -13.21 -6.05
C ASN A 42 -8.80 -12.68 -6.77
N ASP A 43 -8.60 -11.69 -7.64
CA ASP A 43 -9.62 -11.15 -8.54
C ASP A 43 -9.53 -11.88 -9.89
N ALA A 44 -10.27 -12.99 -10.01
CA ALA A 44 -10.32 -13.83 -11.21
C ALA A 44 -8.92 -14.21 -11.72
N GLY A 45 -8.09 -14.75 -10.84
CA GLY A 45 -6.71 -15.17 -11.12
C GLY A 45 -5.66 -14.06 -11.07
N LEU A 46 -6.05 -12.79 -10.90
CA LEU A 46 -5.09 -11.70 -10.64
C LEU A 46 -4.94 -11.43 -9.14
N PRO A 47 -3.72 -11.17 -8.63
CA PRO A 47 -3.54 -10.84 -7.22
C PRO A 47 -4.30 -9.57 -6.81
N ILE A 48 -4.96 -9.61 -5.64
CA ILE A 48 -5.56 -8.42 -5.03
C ILE A 48 -4.46 -7.62 -4.35
N THR A 49 -3.93 -6.60 -5.03
CA THR A 49 -2.86 -5.77 -4.47
C THR A 49 -3.42 -4.78 -3.46
N THR A 50 -2.68 -4.59 -2.37
CA THR A 50 -3.00 -3.55 -1.37
C THR A 50 -2.04 -2.39 -1.50
N GLU A 51 -2.56 -1.17 -1.44
CA GLU A 51 -1.76 0.05 -1.31
C GLU A 51 -2.22 0.86 -0.09
N LEU A 52 -1.29 1.17 0.80
CA LEU A 52 -1.50 1.98 1.99
C LEU A 52 -0.70 3.27 1.85
N ARG A 53 -1.35 4.40 2.11
CA ARG A 53 -0.68 5.70 2.27
C ARG A 53 -0.68 6.10 3.73
N LEU A 54 0.51 6.23 4.30
CA LEU A 54 0.70 6.62 5.69
C LEU A 54 0.60 8.15 5.81
N PRO A 55 0.10 8.68 6.94
CA PRO A 55 0.09 10.12 7.17
C PRO A 55 1.51 10.70 7.07
N ALA A 56 1.61 11.88 6.44
CA ALA A 56 2.87 12.58 6.24
C ALA A 56 3.49 12.91 7.61
N THR A 57 4.72 12.44 7.85
CA THR A 57 5.33 12.45 9.20
C THR A 57 6.52 13.38 9.33
N LEU A 58 7.15 13.83 8.23
CA LEU A 58 8.34 14.69 8.31
C LEU A 58 7.98 16.13 7.94
N ARG A 59 7.63 16.94 8.95
CA ARG A 59 7.46 18.40 8.85
C ARG A 59 8.06 19.18 10.04
N GLU A 60 8.70 18.50 10.98
CA GLU A 60 9.00 19.11 12.28
C GLU A 60 10.25 20.00 12.29
N ASN A 61 11.03 20.10 11.19
CA ASN A 61 12.31 20.80 11.19
C ASN A 61 12.68 21.43 9.83
N THR A 62 13.55 22.45 9.85
CA THR A 62 14.10 23.12 8.66
C THR A 62 15.38 22.47 8.11
N LEU A 63 15.99 21.54 8.84
CA LEU A 63 17.16 20.81 8.38
C LEU A 63 16.76 19.75 7.37
N LYS A 64 17.54 19.63 6.28
CA LYS A 64 17.36 18.53 5.33
C LYS A 64 17.50 17.20 6.04
N GLN A 65 16.57 16.29 5.81
CA GLN A 65 16.58 14.94 6.39
C GLN A 65 16.83 13.90 5.31
N GLN A 66 17.47 12.81 5.72
CA GLN A 66 17.54 11.59 4.95
C GLN A 66 16.92 10.47 5.77
N ILE A 67 16.35 9.47 5.11
CA ILE A 67 15.86 8.27 5.78
C ILE A 67 17.03 7.29 5.86
N ALA A 68 17.41 6.89 7.06
CA ALA A 68 18.51 5.95 7.27
C ALA A 68 18.06 4.49 7.23
N MET A 69 16.89 4.20 7.79
CA MET A 69 16.27 2.88 7.78
C MET A 69 14.79 3.01 8.08
N VAL A 70 13.99 2.06 7.60
CA VAL A 70 12.60 1.90 8.02
C VAL A 70 12.46 0.55 8.71
N TYR A 71 11.84 0.53 9.88
CA TYR A 71 11.54 -0.67 10.65
C TYR A 71 10.04 -0.90 10.66
N LEU A 72 9.63 -2.15 10.43
CA LEU A 72 8.22 -2.52 10.34
C LEU A 72 7.94 -3.74 11.20
N SER A 73 6.82 -3.68 11.92
CA SER A 73 6.17 -4.84 12.55
C SER A 73 4.99 -5.24 11.66
N MET A 74 5.21 -6.26 10.84
CA MET A 74 4.29 -6.69 9.79
C MET A 74 4.30 -8.22 9.70
N ARG A 75 3.13 -8.83 9.92
CA ARG A 75 2.94 -10.28 9.76
C ARG A 75 2.51 -10.60 8.34
N GLY A 76 3.02 -11.70 7.80
CA GLY A 76 2.67 -12.18 6.46
C GLY A 76 3.81 -12.99 5.84
N GLN A 77 3.67 -13.33 4.57
CA GLN A 77 4.66 -14.10 3.82
C GLN A 77 5.06 -13.37 2.52
N GLY A 78 6.21 -13.69 1.96
CA GLY A 78 6.67 -13.12 0.70
C GLY A 78 7.31 -11.73 0.84
N GLU A 79 7.04 -10.84 -0.11
CA GLU A 79 7.74 -9.56 -0.26
C GLU A 79 6.76 -8.39 -0.36
N ALA A 80 6.95 -7.38 0.49
CA ALA A 80 6.22 -6.11 0.43
C ALA A 80 7.12 -4.99 -0.13
N ARG A 81 6.52 -3.86 -0.49
CA ARG A 81 7.23 -2.67 -0.96
C ARG A 81 6.96 -1.49 -0.06
N PHE A 82 8.01 -0.78 0.31
CA PHE A 82 7.92 0.50 0.99
C PHE A 82 8.17 1.63 -0.02
N THR A 83 7.25 2.58 -0.10
CA THR A 83 7.35 3.71 -1.01
C THR A 83 7.58 5.00 -0.23
N VAL A 84 8.61 5.74 -0.62
CA VAL A 84 8.87 7.10 -0.18
C VAL A 84 8.34 8.04 -1.25
N PHE A 85 7.48 8.99 -0.85
CA PHE A 85 6.92 10.01 -1.73
C PHE A 85 7.56 11.36 -1.42
N GLY A 86 8.24 11.96 -2.39
CA GLY A 86 8.63 13.36 -2.38
C GLY A 86 7.64 14.23 -3.19
N PRO A 87 7.88 15.55 -3.30
CA PRO A 87 6.98 16.47 -4.00
C PRO A 87 6.77 16.19 -5.50
N GLY A 88 7.77 15.64 -6.18
CA GLY A 88 7.72 15.37 -7.62
C GLY A 88 8.30 14.01 -8.03
N GLN A 89 8.68 13.18 -7.05
CA GLN A 89 9.28 11.87 -7.30
C GLN A 89 8.85 10.88 -6.21
N SER A 90 8.73 9.61 -6.59
CA SER A 90 8.55 8.50 -5.65
C SER A 90 9.69 7.49 -5.81
N TRP A 91 9.98 6.79 -4.72
CA TRP A 91 10.99 5.74 -4.68
C TRP A 91 10.43 4.52 -3.94
N SER A 92 10.39 3.37 -4.60
CA SER A 92 9.87 2.13 -4.03
C SER A 92 10.99 1.12 -3.79
N TYR A 93 10.94 0.47 -2.63
CA TYR A 93 11.97 -0.45 -2.17
C TYR A 93 11.32 -1.77 -1.72
N PRO A 94 11.70 -2.92 -2.31
CA PRO A 94 11.23 -4.22 -1.86
C PRO A 94 11.88 -4.63 -0.53
N PHE A 95 11.13 -5.34 0.31
CA PHE A 95 11.65 -5.98 1.51
C PHE A 95 10.88 -7.27 1.84
N PRO A 96 11.58 -8.31 2.36
CA PRO A 96 10.93 -9.57 2.71
C PRO A 96 10.16 -9.44 4.03
N LEU A 97 8.99 -10.08 4.08
CA LEU A 97 8.30 -10.39 5.34
C LEU A 97 9.00 -11.59 6.00
N ARG A 98 9.14 -11.54 7.31
CA ARG A 98 9.91 -12.53 8.09
C ARG A 98 9.01 -13.19 9.12
N VAL A 99 9.30 -14.44 9.44
CA VAL A 99 8.59 -15.22 10.48
C VAL A 99 8.62 -14.54 11.85
N SER A 100 9.64 -13.72 12.11
CA SER A 100 9.74 -12.93 13.34
C SER A 100 8.76 -11.74 13.39
N ASP A 101 7.96 -11.52 12.35
CA ASP A 101 7.08 -10.35 12.13
C ASP A 101 7.78 -8.99 12.12
N GLN A 102 9.11 -8.97 12.32
CA GLN A 102 9.94 -7.79 12.34
C GLN A 102 10.82 -7.78 11.09
N THR A 103 10.72 -6.69 10.34
CA THR A 103 11.53 -6.49 9.14
C THR A 103 12.03 -5.06 9.04
N ARG A 104 13.04 -4.88 8.20
CA ARG A 104 13.62 -3.57 7.90
C ARG A 104 13.71 -3.38 6.41
N CYS A 105 13.37 -2.18 5.96
CA CYS A 105 13.48 -1.77 4.58
C CYS A 105 14.59 -0.73 4.45
N PRO A 106 15.78 -1.09 3.91
CA PRO A 106 16.79 -0.10 3.57
C PRO A 106 16.29 0.72 2.39
N VAL A 107 16.34 2.04 2.54
CA VAL A 107 15.99 2.97 1.46
C VAL A 107 17.24 3.63 0.89
N GLY A 108 17.13 4.19 -0.31
CA GLY A 108 18.25 4.83 -0.99
C GLY A 108 18.74 6.07 -0.25
N LYS A 109 20.07 6.25 -0.20
CA LYS A 109 20.72 7.40 0.46
C LYS A 109 20.59 8.73 -0.31
N GLY A 110 19.98 8.71 -1.50
CA GLY A 110 19.87 9.87 -2.39
C GLY A 110 18.71 10.81 -2.08
N ILE A 111 17.74 10.39 -1.25
CA ILE A 111 16.53 11.16 -0.96
C ILE A 111 16.90 12.31 -0.01
N ARG A 112 16.79 13.55 -0.50
CA ARG A 112 17.12 14.77 0.26
C ARG A 112 15.99 15.80 0.19
N GLU A 113 14.83 15.38 0.65
CA GLU A 113 13.62 16.17 0.69
C GLU A 113 13.19 16.50 2.11
N ASN A 114 12.41 17.57 2.24
CA ASN A 114 11.83 17.98 3.51
C ASN A 114 10.38 17.53 3.66
N TYR A 115 9.69 17.32 2.53
CA TYR A 115 8.32 16.82 2.50
C TYR A 115 8.35 15.37 2.04
N LEU A 116 8.17 14.47 2.99
CA LEU A 116 8.19 13.03 2.75
C LEU A 116 6.88 12.42 3.20
N GLY A 117 6.20 11.76 2.27
CA GLY A 117 5.12 10.83 2.53
C GLY A 117 5.64 9.40 2.46
N PHE A 118 4.88 8.48 3.06
CA PHE A 118 5.23 7.06 3.09
C PHE A 118 4.06 6.20 2.66
N GLY A 119 4.36 5.04 2.09
CA GLY A 119 3.36 4.04 1.76
C GLY A 119 3.91 2.64 1.77
N LEU A 120 2.99 1.69 1.75
CA LEU A 120 3.25 0.27 1.74
C LEU A 120 2.39 -0.41 0.67
N SER A 121 2.93 -1.41 0.00
CA SER A 121 2.14 -2.26 -0.88
C SER A 121 2.57 -3.72 -0.88
N THR A 122 1.62 -4.59 -1.21
CA THR A 122 1.83 -6.03 -1.40
C THR A 122 1.56 -6.38 -2.88
N PRO A 123 2.57 -6.27 -3.75
CA PRO A 123 2.37 -6.34 -5.20
C PRO A 123 1.95 -7.74 -5.69
N ASN A 124 2.19 -8.80 -4.90
CA ASN A 124 1.76 -10.16 -5.23
C ASN A 124 0.45 -10.54 -4.52
N GLY A 125 -0.26 -9.57 -3.96
CA GLY A 125 -1.57 -9.75 -3.32
C GLY A 125 -1.58 -10.62 -2.07
N GLN A 126 -0.42 -10.85 -1.45
CA GLN A 126 -0.37 -11.58 -0.19
C GLN A 126 -1.11 -10.83 0.93
N ALA A 127 -1.76 -11.60 1.80
CA ALA A 127 -2.34 -11.10 3.03
C ALA A 127 -1.25 -10.65 4.02
N PHE A 128 -1.53 -9.61 4.80
CA PHE A 128 -0.66 -9.14 5.86
C PHE A 128 -1.43 -8.45 7.00
N THR A 129 -0.79 -8.34 8.15
CA THR A 129 -1.19 -7.40 9.21
C THR A 129 -0.06 -6.41 9.46
N LEU A 130 -0.40 -5.15 9.70
CA LEU A 130 0.57 -4.09 9.96
C LEU A 130 0.30 -3.49 11.34
N ASP A 131 1.26 -3.67 12.25
CA ASP A 131 1.14 -3.18 13.62
C ASP A 131 1.86 -1.84 13.81
N ARG A 132 3.03 -1.67 13.19
CA ARG A 132 3.87 -0.47 13.37
C ARG A 132 4.79 -0.21 12.18
N VAL A 133 4.95 1.08 11.86
CA VAL A 133 5.98 1.60 10.95
C VAL A 133 6.79 2.65 11.69
N GLU A 134 8.11 2.48 11.69
CA GLU A 134 9.03 3.43 12.30
C GLU A 134 10.10 3.86 11.29
N VAL A 135 10.16 5.18 11.03
CA VAL A 135 11.09 5.77 10.07
C VAL A 135 12.24 6.41 10.83
N MET A 136 13.42 5.79 10.75
CA MET A 136 14.64 6.35 11.34
C MET A 136 15.21 7.41 10.40
N SER A 137 15.05 8.68 10.76
CA SER A 137 15.59 9.80 9.99
C SER A 137 16.92 10.30 10.57
N VAL A 138 17.81 10.76 9.69
CA VAL A 138 19.05 11.44 10.05
C VAL A 138 18.98 12.86 9.52
N LYS A 139 19.17 13.82 10.42
CA LYS A 139 19.17 15.25 10.08
C LYS A 139 20.54 15.67 9.55
N SER A 140 20.55 16.59 8.59
CA SER A 140 21.78 17.28 8.21
C SER A 140 22.33 18.08 9.40
N LYS A 141 23.65 18.19 9.51
CA LYS A 141 24.29 19.05 10.51
C LYS A 141 24.28 20.52 10.10
N THR A 142 24.23 20.83 8.80
CA THR A 142 24.46 22.18 8.27
C THR A 142 23.45 22.63 7.21
N ARG A 143 22.88 21.71 6.41
CA ARG A 143 22.02 22.07 5.28
C ARG A 143 20.55 22.20 5.70
N ARG A 144 19.94 23.32 5.32
CA ARG A 144 18.53 23.66 5.57
C ARG A 144 17.75 23.79 4.27
N VAL A 145 16.41 23.85 4.39
CA VAL A 145 15.48 24.31 3.34
C VAL A 145 15.75 25.77 3.04
#